data_AF-A0A140JXA4-F1
#
_entry.id   AF-A0A140JXA4-F1
#
_cell.length_a   1.000
_cell.length_b   1.000
_cell.length_c   1.000
_cell.angle_alpha   90.00
_cell.angle_beta   90.00
_cell.angle_gamma   90.00
#
_symmetry.space_group_name_H-M   'P 1'
#
loop_
_entity.id
_entity.type
_entity.pdbx_description
1 polymer ?
#
loop_
_entity_poly.entity_id
_entity_poly.type
_entity_poly.pdbx_seq_one_letter_code
_entity_poly.pdbx_strand_id
1 'polypeptide(L)'
;MPVDFLTTEQTESYGRFTGEPDELQLARYFHLDEADKEFIGKSRGDHNRLGIALQIGCVRFLGTFLTDMNHIPSGVRHFTARQLGIRDITVLAEYGQRENTRREHAALIRQHYQYREFAWPWTFRLTRLLYTRSWISNERPGLLFDLATGWLMQHRIILPGATTLTRLISEVREKATLRLWNKLALIPSAEQRSQLEMLLGPTDCSRLSLLESLKKGPVTISGPAFNEAIERWKTLNDFGLHAENLSTLPAVRLKNLARYAGMTSVFNIARMSPQKRMAVLVAFVLAWETLALDDALDVLDAMLAVIIRDARKIGQKKRLRSLKDLDKSALALASACSYLLKEETPDESIRAEVFSYIPRQKLAEIITLVRE
;
A
#
# COMPACT_ATOMS: atom_id res chain seq x y z
N MET A 1 23.35 8.53 11.06
CA MET A 1 23.80 8.85 9.69
C MET A 1 22.55 9.16 8.89
N PRO A 2 22.40 10.34 8.27
CA PRO A 2 21.28 10.58 7.36
C PRO A 2 21.37 9.51 6.28
N VAL A 3 20.31 8.71 6.14
CA VAL A 3 20.24 7.72 5.07
C VAL A 3 20.11 8.52 3.79
N ASP A 4 21.18 8.59 3.01
CA ASP A 4 21.12 9.24 1.72
C ASP A 4 20.27 8.38 0.81
N PHE A 5 19.00 8.76 0.67
CA PHE A 5 18.00 8.00 -0.07
C PHE A 5 17.91 8.46 -1.53
N LEU A 6 18.63 9.52 -1.88
CA LEU A 6 18.77 9.97 -3.25
C LEU A 6 19.89 9.16 -3.92
N THR A 7 19.72 8.87 -5.20
CA THR A 7 20.83 8.39 -6.01
C THR A 7 21.83 9.53 -6.26
N THR A 8 23.06 9.18 -6.66
CA THR A 8 24.05 10.15 -7.11
C THR A 8 23.50 11.02 -8.24
N GLU A 9 22.86 10.41 -9.22
CA GLU A 9 22.19 11.10 -10.34
C GLU A 9 21.11 12.08 -9.86
N GLN A 10 20.26 11.69 -8.91
CA GLN A 10 19.23 12.57 -8.35
C GLN A 10 19.87 13.76 -7.64
N THR A 11 20.94 13.53 -6.88
CA THR A 11 21.67 14.58 -6.17
C THR A 11 22.35 15.56 -7.13
N GLU A 12 22.93 15.04 -8.22
CA GLU A 12 23.59 15.84 -9.25
C GLU A 12 22.59 16.61 -10.12
N SER A 13 21.40 16.06 -10.34
CA SER A 13 20.33 16.75 -11.09
C SER A 13 19.67 17.90 -10.32
N TYR A 14 19.69 17.84 -8.98
CA TYR A 14 18.93 18.77 -8.16
C TYR A 14 19.48 20.20 -8.21
N GLY A 15 18.64 21.13 -8.67
CA GLY A 15 19.01 22.53 -8.84
C GLY A 15 20.04 22.76 -9.95
N ARG A 16 20.18 21.82 -10.90
CA ARG A 16 21.11 21.89 -12.03
C ARG A 16 20.41 21.49 -13.33
N PHE A 17 21.02 21.86 -14.46
CA PHE A 17 20.58 21.39 -15.77
C PHE A 17 21.06 19.95 -16.01
N THR A 18 20.12 19.08 -16.38
CA THR A 18 20.41 17.68 -16.77
C THR A 18 20.54 17.51 -18.29
N GLY A 19 20.31 18.58 -19.05
CA GLY A 19 20.34 18.61 -20.51
C GLY A 19 19.90 19.97 -21.05
N GLU A 20 19.82 20.10 -22.37
CA GLU A 20 19.22 21.27 -23.04
C GLU A 20 17.69 21.27 -22.80
N PRO A 21 17.10 22.37 -22.28
CA PRO A 21 15.66 22.49 -22.17
C PRO A 21 14.99 22.47 -23.55
N ASP A 22 13.82 21.83 -23.63
CA ASP A 22 13.01 21.84 -24.86
C ASP A 22 12.40 23.23 -25.15
N GLU A 23 11.86 23.43 -26.34
CA GLU A 23 11.29 24.72 -26.76
C GLU A 23 10.15 25.19 -25.84
N LEU A 24 9.36 24.27 -25.29
CA LEU A 24 8.25 24.59 -24.40
C LEU A 24 8.74 25.02 -23.02
N GLN A 25 9.81 24.40 -22.51
CA GLN A 25 10.51 24.79 -21.30
C GLN A 25 11.19 26.16 -21.47
N LEU A 26 11.85 26.40 -22.61
CA LEU A 26 12.44 27.70 -22.93
C LEU A 26 11.38 28.80 -22.97
N ALA A 27 10.28 28.57 -23.69
CA ALA A 27 9.17 29.52 -23.78
C ALA A 27 8.49 29.76 -22.42
N ARG A 28 8.41 28.75 -21.56
CA ARG A 28 7.73 28.86 -20.27
C ARG A 28 8.58 29.54 -19.20
N TYR A 29 9.88 29.26 -19.13
CA TYR A 29 10.72 29.67 -18.00
C TYR A 29 11.75 30.74 -18.36
N PHE A 30 12.18 30.81 -19.62
CA PHE A 30 13.24 31.71 -20.10
C PHE A 30 12.72 32.80 -21.04
N HIS A 31 11.41 32.84 -21.30
CA HIS A 31 10.81 33.99 -21.97
C HIS A 31 10.83 35.21 -21.05
N LEU A 32 11.26 36.34 -21.59
CA LEU A 32 11.34 37.63 -20.92
C LEU A 32 10.18 38.50 -21.38
N ASP A 33 9.24 38.75 -20.48
CA ASP A 33 8.16 39.70 -20.73
C ASP A 33 8.67 41.16 -20.66
N GLU A 34 7.78 42.12 -20.91
CA GLU A 34 8.17 43.54 -20.88
C GLU A 34 8.59 44.01 -19.49
N ALA A 35 8.03 43.46 -18.41
CA ALA A 35 8.44 43.77 -17.05
C ALA A 35 9.83 43.23 -16.74
N ASP A 36 10.13 42.01 -17.22
CA ASP A 36 11.46 41.40 -17.16
C ASP A 36 12.47 42.29 -17.87
N LYS A 37 12.18 42.73 -19.11
CA LYS A 37 13.08 43.59 -19.89
C LYS A 37 13.30 44.95 -19.23
N GLU A 38 12.26 45.58 -18.68
CA GLU A 38 12.38 46.84 -17.95
C GLU A 38 13.27 46.67 -16.70
N PHE A 39 13.07 45.59 -15.95
CA PHE A 39 13.91 45.26 -14.79
C PHE A 39 15.37 45.02 -15.18
N ILE A 40 15.61 44.21 -16.21
CA ILE A 40 16.95 43.89 -16.74
C ILE A 40 17.64 45.15 -17.29
N GLY A 41 16.89 46.05 -17.93
CA GLY A 41 17.42 47.30 -18.49
C GLY A 41 18.05 48.26 -17.48
N LYS A 42 17.78 48.08 -16.18
CA LYS A 42 18.40 48.86 -15.10
C LYS A 42 19.86 48.48 -14.86
N SER A 43 20.28 47.29 -15.29
CA SER A 43 21.67 46.82 -15.18
C SER A 43 22.54 47.42 -16.29
N ARG A 44 23.73 47.92 -15.92
CA ARG A 44 24.69 48.49 -16.88
C ARG A 44 25.55 47.39 -17.52
N GLY A 45 25.66 47.42 -18.85
CA GLY A 45 26.51 46.52 -19.63
C GLY A 45 25.82 45.21 -20.02
N ASP A 46 26.12 44.73 -21.23
CA ASP A 46 25.46 43.54 -21.80
C ASP A 46 25.77 42.25 -21.03
N HIS A 47 26.96 42.12 -20.42
CA HIS A 47 27.29 41.01 -19.54
C HIS A 47 26.37 40.93 -18.31
N ASN A 48 26.04 42.07 -17.69
CA ASN A 48 25.14 42.12 -16.54
C ASN A 48 23.68 41.89 -16.96
N ARG A 49 23.25 42.47 -18.08
CA ARG A 49 21.91 42.28 -18.63
C ARG A 49 21.65 40.81 -18.98
N LEU A 50 22.60 40.16 -19.65
CA LEU A 50 22.50 38.74 -19.98
C LEU A 50 22.57 37.88 -18.71
N GLY A 51 23.52 38.16 -17.81
CA GLY A 51 23.68 37.37 -16.60
C GLY A 51 22.48 37.43 -15.66
N ILE A 52 21.89 38.61 -15.44
CA ILE A 52 20.70 38.74 -14.59
C ILE A 52 19.47 38.07 -15.24
N ALA A 53 19.31 38.18 -16.56
CA ALA A 53 18.24 37.50 -17.30
C ALA A 53 18.34 35.98 -17.18
N LEU A 54 19.56 35.43 -17.29
CA LEU A 54 19.80 34.01 -17.11
C LEU A 54 19.51 33.56 -15.67
N GLN A 55 19.85 34.37 -14.67
CA GLN A 55 19.53 34.06 -13.27
C GLN A 55 18.03 34.07 -12.99
N ILE A 56 17.27 34.97 -13.63
CA ILE A 56 15.79 34.96 -13.57
C ILE A 56 15.26 33.64 -14.13
N GLY A 57 15.73 33.23 -15.31
CA GLY A 57 15.36 31.94 -15.90
C GLY A 57 15.76 30.74 -15.03
N CYS A 58 16.96 30.76 -14.45
CA CYS A 58 17.44 29.68 -13.57
C CYS A 58 16.58 29.54 -12.31
N VAL A 59 16.22 30.64 -11.63
CA VAL A 59 15.38 30.54 -10.44
C VAL A 59 13.94 30.14 -10.77
N ARG A 60 13.45 30.43 -11.98
CA ARG A 60 12.14 29.98 -12.48
C ARG A 60 12.15 28.48 -12.84
N PHE A 61 13.19 28.01 -13.51
CA PHE A 61 13.30 26.64 -14.02
C PHE A 61 13.85 25.64 -12.99
N LEU A 62 14.96 25.99 -12.34
CA LEU A 62 15.69 25.13 -11.39
C LEU A 62 15.30 25.40 -9.93
N GLY A 63 14.66 26.54 -9.63
CA GLY A 63 14.34 26.94 -8.26
C GLY A 63 15.53 27.46 -7.45
N THR A 64 16.69 27.67 -8.08
CA THR A 64 17.90 28.20 -7.43
C THR A 64 18.71 29.10 -8.36
N PHE A 65 19.62 29.88 -7.78
CA PHE A 65 20.59 30.69 -8.51
C PHE A 65 21.86 29.89 -8.77
N LEU A 66 22.39 29.97 -9.99
CA LEU A 66 23.62 29.29 -10.33
C LEU A 66 24.83 30.15 -9.98
N THR A 67 25.82 29.56 -9.33
CA THR A 67 27.10 30.23 -9.07
C THR A 67 27.93 30.28 -10.35
N ASP A 68 28.08 29.16 -11.04
CA ASP A 68 28.84 29.08 -12.29
C ASP A 68 27.90 29.03 -13.51
N MET A 69 27.98 30.06 -14.33
CA MET A 69 27.17 30.25 -15.54
C MET A 69 27.55 29.27 -16.65
N ASN A 70 28.70 28.60 -16.56
CA ASN A 70 29.11 27.59 -17.55
C ASN A 70 28.22 26.35 -17.51
N HIS A 71 27.53 26.10 -16.40
CA HIS A 71 26.55 25.01 -16.30
C HIS A 71 25.24 25.30 -17.05
N ILE A 72 25.04 26.53 -17.53
CA ILE A 72 23.84 26.89 -18.29
C ILE A 72 24.00 26.37 -19.73
N PRO A 73 23.07 25.57 -20.26
CA PRO A 73 23.15 25.06 -21.62
C PRO A 73 23.20 26.17 -22.68
N SER A 74 23.80 25.86 -23.82
CA SER A 74 24.04 26.83 -24.90
C SER A 74 22.75 27.37 -25.49
N GLY A 75 21.73 26.52 -25.66
CA GLY A 75 20.42 26.90 -26.17
C GLY A 75 19.75 27.95 -25.29
N VAL A 76 19.82 27.77 -23.97
CA VAL A 76 19.31 28.74 -22.98
C VAL A 76 20.01 30.10 -23.11
N ARG A 77 21.35 30.10 -23.25
CA ARG A 77 22.13 31.34 -23.41
C ARG A 77 21.74 32.10 -24.68
N HIS A 78 21.65 31.40 -25.82
CA HIS A 78 21.29 32.00 -27.10
C HIS A 78 19.84 32.49 -27.12
N PHE A 79 18.92 31.69 -26.58
CA PHE A 79 17.50 32.04 -26.48
C PHE A 79 17.29 33.33 -25.67
N THR A 80 17.98 33.45 -24.54
CA THR A 80 17.90 34.63 -23.66
C THR A 80 18.58 35.85 -24.30
N ALA A 81 19.78 35.68 -24.89
CA ALA A 81 20.53 36.76 -25.54
C ALA A 81 19.77 37.37 -26.72
N ARG A 82 19.10 36.53 -27.54
CA ARG A 82 18.30 36.97 -28.69
C ARG A 82 17.15 37.90 -28.27
N GLN A 83 16.50 37.62 -27.14
CA GLN A 83 15.41 38.45 -26.61
C GLN A 83 15.89 39.83 -26.14
N LEU A 84 17.17 39.95 -25.75
CA LEU A 84 17.78 41.20 -25.29
C LEU A 84 18.51 41.98 -26.41
N GLY A 85 18.55 41.43 -27.63
CA GLY A 85 19.29 42.00 -28.76
C GLY A 85 20.81 41.86 -28.66
N ILE A 86 21.31 40.97 -27.79
CA ILE A 86 22.75 40.76 -27.57
C ILE A 86 23.25 39.70 -28.56
N ARG A 87 24.17 40.09 -29.45
CA ARG A 87 24.72 39.21 -30.49
C ARG A 87 25.90 38.38 -30.00
N ASP A 88 26.74 38.96 -29.15
CA ASP A 88 27.91 38.30 -28.61
C ASP A 88 27.62 37.76 -27.20
N ILE A 89 27.61 36.43 -27.07
CA ILE A 89 27.33 35.74 -25.80
C ILE A 89 28.61 35.58 -24.97
N THR A 90 29.79 35.77 -25.58
CA THR A 90 31.08 35.65 -24.88
C THR A 90 31.23 36.70 -23.78
N VAL A 91 30.50 37.82 -23.88
CA VAL A 91 30.37 38.83 -22.82
C VAL A 91 29.93 38.23 -21.48
N LEU A 92 29.24 37.08 -21.46
CA LEU A 92 28.87 36.40 -20.22
C LEU A 92 30.09 35.98 -19.39
N ALA A 93 31.28 35.83 -19.98
CA ALA A 93 32.52 35.54 -19.25
C ALA A 93 32.95 36.69 -18.31
N GLU A 94 32.48 37.91 -18.56
CA GLU A 94 32.70 39.07 -17.69
C GLU A 94 31.69 39.14 -16.54
N TYR A 95 30.58 38.39 -16.65
CA TYR A 95 29.51 38.42 -15.66
C TYR A 95 29.94 37.78 -14.34
N GLY A 96 29.84 38.54 -13.25
CA GLY A 96 30.01 37.98 -11.92
C GLY A 96 31.45 37.63 -11.54
N GLN A 97 32.44 38.18 -12.25
CA GLN A 97 33.86 38.11 -11.84
C GLN A 97 34.08 38.64 -10.42
N ARG A 98 33.30 39.64 -10.02
CA ARG A 98 33.14 40.03 -8.61
C ARG A 98 31.97 39.27 -8.00
N GLU A 99 32.24 38.50 -6.95
CA GLU A 99 31.18 37.73 -6.25
C GLU A 99 30.04 38.63 -5.75
N ASN A 100 30.35 39.87 -5.35
CA ASN A 100 29.36 40.85 -4.91
C ASN A 100 28.27 41.10 -5.96
N THR A 101 28.63 41.24 -7.23
CA THR A 101 27.67 41.52 -8.30
C THR A 101 26.63 40.40 -8.44
N ARG A 102 27.05 39.13 -8.32
CA ARG A 102 26.12 37.98 -8.36
C ARG A 102 25.18 37.97 -7.17
N ARG A 103 25.71 38.22 -5.97
CA ARG A 103 24.90 38.27 -4.72
C ARG A 103 23.91 39.44 -4.75
N GLU A 104 24.34 40.60 -5.23
CA GLU A 104 23.50 41.78 -5.42
C GLU A 104 22.37 41.51 -6.42
N HIS A 105 22.67 40.93 -7.58
CA HIS A 105 21.65 40.56 -8.56
C HIS A 105 20.67 39.52 -8.02
N ALA A 106 21.15 38.49 -7.31
CA ALA A 106 20.26 37.53 -6.65
C ALA A 106 19.36 38.22 -5.61
N ALA A 107 19.85 39.21 -4.87
CA ALA A 107 19.03 40.00 -3.95
C ALA A 107 17.98 40.85 -4.69
N LEU A 108 18.35 41.50 -5.79
CA LEU A 108 17.43 42.28 -6.62
C LEU A 108 16.32 41.40 -7.22
N ILE A 109 16.67 40.23 -7.77
CA ILE A 109 15.69 39.28 -8.31
C ILE A 109 14.73 38.82 -7.20
N ARG A 110 15.25 38.49 -6.02
CA ARG A 110 14.40 38.08 -4.89
C ARG A 110 13.40 39.15 -4.50
N GLN A 111 13.84 40.40 -4.38
CA GLN A 111 12.98 41.52 -4.02
C GLN A 111 11.91 41.78 -5.08
N HIS A 112 12.30 41.79 -6.36
CA HIS A 112 11.38 42.12 -7.46
C HIS A 112 10.35 41.02 -7.72
N TYR A 113 10.78 39.75 -7.80
CA TYR A 113 9.90 38.61 -8.11
C TYR A 113 9.34 37.89 -6.88
N GLN A 114 9.60 38.43 -5.68
CA GLN A 114 9.11 37.94 -4.39
C GLN A 114 9.60 36.52 -4.02
N TYR A 115 10.80 36.15 -4.47
CA TYR A 115 11.44 34.91 -4.03
C TYR A 115 11.94 35.03 -2.60
N ARG A 116 11.81 33.95 -1.85
CA ARG A 116 12.13 33.90 -0.41
C ARG A 116 13.19 32.86 -0.15
N GLU A 117 14.03 33.11 0.84
CA GLU A 117 14.98 32.10 1.32
C GLU A 117 14.27 30.98 2.06
N PHE A 118 14.90 29.80 2.06
CA PHE A 118 14.45 28.67 2.87
C PHE A 118 14.76 28.89 4.35
N ALA A 119 13.97 29.76 4.98
CA ALA A 119 14.08 30.13 6.38
C ALA A 119 12.70 30.09 7.07
N TRP A 120 12.64 30.38 8.37
CA TRP A 120 11.36 30.53 9.07
C TRP A 120 10.53 31.66 8.42
N PRO A 121 9.21 31.50 8.22
CA PRO A 121 8.32 30.42 8.66
C PRO A 121 8.18 29.25 7.66
N TRP A 122 8.87 29.28 6.53
CA TRP A 122 8.72 28.31 5.45
C TRP A 122 9.28 26.94 5.78
N THR A 123 10.42 26.90 6.47
CA THR A 123 10.98 25.66 7.03
C THR A 123 9.95 24.96 7.92
N PHE A 124 9.27 25.71 8.80
CA PHE A 124 8.22 25.20 9.67
C PHE A 124 7.00 24.71 8.89
N ARG A 125 6.52 25.48 7.91
CA ARG A 125 5.37 25.09 7.06
C ARG A 125 5.65 23.81 6.28
N LEU A 126 6.84 23.68 5.66
CA LEU A 126 7.25 22.47 4.96
C LEU A 126 7.35 21.29 5.93
N THR A 127 7.97 21.50 7.10
CA THR A 127 8.07 20.47 8.16
C THR A 127 6.68 19.97 8.56
N ARG A 128 5.71 20.87 8.77
CA ARG A 128 4.34 20.52 9.12
C ARG A 128 3.66 19.70 8.02
N LEU A 129 3.81 20.11 6.75
CA LEU A 129 3.27 19.38 5.60
C LEU A 129 3.84 17.95 5.53
N LEU A 130 5.17 17.83 5.55
CA LEU A 130 5.88 16.55 5.51
C LEU A 130 5.51 15.67 6.70
N TYR A 131 5.31 16.26 7.87
CA TYR A 131 4.95 15.54 9.08
C TYR A 131 3.54 14.97 8.99
N THR A 132 2.56 15.76 8.54
CA THR A 132 1.19 15.27 8.33
C THR A 132 1.16 14.10 7.35
N ARG A 133 1.91 14.19 6.25
CA ARG A 133 2.06 13.10 5.27
C ARG A 133 2.72 11.85 5.86
N SER A 134 3.84 12.03 6.55
CA SER A 134 4.61 10.95 7.19
C SER A 134 3.87 10.29 8.35
N TRP A 135 2.96 11.03 8.99
CA TRP A 135 2.06 10.48 10.01
C TRP A 135 1.04 9.54 9.35
N ILE A 136 0.33 10.01 8.31
CA ILE A 136 -0.77 9.25 7.71
C ILE A 136 -0.27 8.03 6.92
N SER A 137 0.84 8.14 6.20
CA SER A 137 1.33 7.13 5.25
C SER A 137 2.81 6.82 5.43
N ASN A 138 3.25 5.68 4.91
CA ASN A 138 4.67 5.29 4.84
C ASN A 138 5.23 5.53 3.42
N GLU A 139 5.15 6.77 2.95
CA GLU A 139 5.64 7.16 1.62
C GLU A 139 7.18 6.97 1.52
N ARG A 140 7.64 6.65 0.30
CA ARG A 140 9.07 6.57 0.01
C ARG A 140 9.70 7.96 0.17
N PRO A 141 10.91 8.07 0.74
CA PRO A 141 11.52 9.36 0.99
C PRO A 141 11.79 10.16 -0.29
N GLY A 142 12.04 9.51 -1.44
CA GLY A 142 12.13 10.17 -2.74
C GLY A 142 10.84 10.90 -3.15
N LEU A 143 9.66 10.29 -2.93
CA LEU A 143 8.38 10.95 -3.23
C LEU A 143 8.15 12.19 -2.35
N LEU A 144 8.57 12.12 -1.08
CA LEU A 144 8.53 13.27 -0.17
C LEU A 144 9.50 14.37 -0.60
N PHE A 145 10.62 14.01 -1.21
CA PHE A 145 11.59 14.94 -1.77
C PHE A 145 11.04 15.66 -3.01
N ASP A 146 10.42 14.94 -3.93
CA ASP A 146 9.77 15.52 -5.11
C ASP A 146 8.61 16.45 -4.69
N LEU A 147 7.79 16.00 -3.75
CA LEU A 147 6.71 16.80 -3.18
C LEU A 147 7.23 18.08 -2.51
N ALA A 148 8.31 17.98 -1.74
CA ALA A 148 8.91 19.14 -1.09
C ALA A 148 9.49 20.12 -2.13
N THR A 149 10.16 19.61 -3.16
CA THR A 149 10.73 20.43 -4.24
C THR A 149 9.62 21.18 -4.97
N GLY A 150 8.55 20.49 -5.38
CA GLY A 150 7.39 21.11 -6.02
C GLY A 150 6.70 22.16 -5.13
N TRP A 151 6.55 21.85 -3.84
CA TRP A 151 5.97 22.79 -2.87
C TRP A 151 6.83 24.06 -2.71
N LEU A 152 8.16 23.91 -2.63
CA LEU A 152 9.08 25.05 -2.54
C LEU A 152 9.00 25.94 -3.78
N MET A 153 9.02 25.34 -4.98
CA MET A 153 8.91 26.07 -6.24
C MET A 153 7.57 26.80 -6.36
N GLN A 154 6.46 26.14 -6.01
CA GLN A 154 5.12 26.74 -6.03
C GLN A 154 5.01 27.96 -5.11
N HIS A 155 5.69 27.95 -3.97
CA HIS A 155 5.71 29.06 -3.02
C HIS A 155 6.83 30.08 -3.25
N ARG A 156 7.57 29.99 -4.38
CA ARG A 156 8.72 30.84 -4.72
C ARG A 156 9.79 30.85 -3.62
N ILE A 157 10.02 29.70 -3.01
CA ILE A 157 11.10 29.52 -2.03
C ILE A 157 12.31 28.96 -2.77
N ILE A 158 13.45 29.61 -2.59
CA ILE A 158 14.71 29.16 -3.18
C ILE A 158 15.06 27.79 -2.60
N LEU A 159 15.35 26.84 -3.48
CA LEU A 159 15.68 25.48 -3.10
C LEU A 159 16.92 25.46 -2.20
N PRO A 160 16.83 24.88 -0.99
CA PRO A 160 18.01 24.61 -0.18
C PRO A 160 18.82 23.49 -0.82
N GLY A 161 20.09 23.31 -0.43
CA GLY A 161 20.89 22.18 -0.92
C GLY A 161 20.23 20.82 -0.66
N ALA A 162 20.42 19.86 -1.57
CA ALA A 162 19.78 18.54 -1.51
C ALA A 162 19.95 17.87 -0.13
N THR A 163 21.16 17.93 0.44
CA THR A 163 21.49 17.39 1.77
C THR A 163 20.68 18.02 2.91
N THR A 164 20.33 19.31 2.78
CA THR A 164 19.50 20.00 3.77
C THR A 164 18.07 19.45 3.72
N LEU A 165 17.55 19.22 2.52
CA LEU A 165 16.22 18.71 2.30
C LEU A 165 16.09 17.22 2.67
N THR A 166 17.07 16.38 2.30
CA THR A 166 17.10 14.96 2.68
C THR A 166 17.20 14.79 4.19
N ARG A 167 18.01 15.61 4.88
CA ARG A 167 18.08 15.64 6.34
C ARG A 167 16.74 16.00 6.97
N LEU A 168 16.10 17.06 6.49
CA LEU A 168 14.79 17.48 7.00
C LEU A 168 13.74 16.36 6.86
N ILE A 169 13.67 15.74 5.67
CA ILE A 169 12.73 14.63 5.41
C ILE A 169 13.01 13.45 6.34
N SER A 170 14.29 13.10 6.52
CA SER A 170 14.70 12.00 7.41
C SER A 170 14.28 12.28 8.86
N GLU A 171 14.57 13.47 9.37
CA GLU A 171 14.19 13.90 10.72
C GLU A 171 12.66 13.89 10.93
N VAL A 172 11.90 14.37 9.95
CA VAL A 172 10.44 14.39 10.03
C VAL A 172 9.85 12.99 10.04
N ARG A 173 10.35 12.09 9.17
CA ARG A 173 9.92 10.69 9.11
C ARG A 173 10.28 9.94 10.40
N GLU A 174 11.46 10.19 10.94
CA GLU A 174 11.89 9.63 12.22
C GLU A 174 10.97 10.10 13.35
N LYS A 175 10.69 11.40 13.45
CA LYS A 175 9.75 11.96 14.45
C LYS A 175 8.35 11.35 14.33
N ALA A 176 7.82 11.19 13.11
CA ALA A 176 6.53 10.54 12.90
C ALA A 176 6.54 9.05 13.33
N THR A 177 7.65 8.37 13.09
CA THR A 177 7.85 6.97 13.47
C THR A 177 7.97 6.80 14.99
N LEU A 178 8.77 7.64 15.65
CA LEU A 178 8.92 7.65 17.10
C LEU A 178 7.58 7.96 17.79
N ARG A 179 6.80 8.91 17.27
CA ARG A 179 5.45 9.18 17.79
C ARG A 179 4.55 7.95 17.71
N LEU A 180 4.60 7.22 16.58
CA LEU A 180 3.81 6.01 16.41
C LEU A 180 4.21 4.95 17.43
N TRP A 181 5.52 4.71 17.60
CA TRP A 181 6.02 3.74 18.58
C TRP A 181 5.62 4.11 20.00
N ASN A 182 5.77 5.38 20.38
CA ASN A 182 5.38 5.86 21.70
C ASN A 182 3.88 5.67 21.95
N LYS A 183 3.03 6.02 20.98
CA LYS A 183 1.59 5.80 21.12
C LYS A 183 1.24 4.32 21.28
N LEU A 184 1.84 3.44 20.47
CA LEU A 184 1.58 2.00 20.53
C LEU A 184 2.09 1.38 21.83
N ALA A 185 3.27 1.78 22.29
CA ALA A 185 3.85 1.28 23.54
C ALA A 185 3.06 1.72 24.79
N LEU A 186 2.25 2.77 24.69
CA LEU A 186 1.36 3.24 25.77
C LEU A 186 0.01 2.51 25.82
N ILE A 187 -0.35 1.74 24.80
CA ILE A 187 -1.61 0.98 24.78
C ILE A 187 -1.66 -0.11 25.88
N PRO A 188 -0.66 -1.01 26.00
CA PRO A 188 -0.74 -2.11 26.95
C PRO A 188 -0.49 -1.68 28.39
N SER A 189 -1.23 -2.28 29.31
CA SER A 189 -1.00 -2.26 30.76
C SER A 189 0.34 -2.91 31.14
N ALA A 190 0.79 -2.76 32.38
CA ALA A 190 2.03 -3.40 32.85
C ALA A 190 1.98 -4.93 32.72
N GLU A 191 0.83 -5.55 33.01
CA GLU A 191 0.62 -6.99 32.87
C GLU A 191 0.63 -7.43 31.40
N GLN A 192 -0.09 -6.70 30.53
CA GLN A 192 -0.12 -6.95 29.09
C GLN A 192 1.26 -6.80 28.46
N ARG A 193 2.08 -5.85 28.92
CA ARG A 193 3.47 -5.70 28.47
C ARG A 193 4.29 -6.95 28.78
N SER A 194 4.19 -7.50 29.98
CA SER A 194 4.87 -8.74 30.35
C SER A 194 4.40 -9.91 29.48
N GLN A 195 3.09 -10.04 29.24
CA GLN A 195 2.53 -11.05 28.33
C GLN A 195 3.06 -10.91 26.90
N LEU A 196 3.10 -9.69 26.38
CA LEU A 196 3.64 -9.41 25.04
C LEU A 196 5.12 -9.74 24.94
N GLU A 197 5.91 -9.51 25.99
CA GLU A 197 7.32 -9.89 26.00
C GLU A 197 7.52 -11.42 26.06
N MET A 198 6.64 -12.15 26.73
CA MET A 198 6.65 -13.62 26.73
C MET A 198 6.47 -14.22 25.32
N LEU A 199 5.85 -13.49 24.38
CA LEU A 199 5.75 -13.92 22.96
C LEU A 199 7.13 -14.18 22.33
N LEU A 200 8.16 -13.52 22.81
CA LEU A 200 9.53 -13.64 22.30
C LEU A 200 10.29 -14.84 22.90
N GLY A 201 9.79 -15.41 23.99
CA GLY A 201 10.39 -16.58 24.66
C GLY A 201 10.01 -17.90 23.98
N PRO A 202 10.82 -18.96 24.18
CA PRO A 202 10.46 -20.31 23.72
C PRO A 202 9.21 -20.82 24.44
N THR A 203 8.39 -21.61 23.76
CA THR A 203 7.25 -22.32 24.39
C THR A 203 7.73 -23.59 25.10
N ASP A 204 7.06 -23.99 26.19
CA ASP A 204 7.39 -25.20 26.97
C ASP A 204 7.40 -26.49 26.13
N CYS A 205 6.63 -26.53 25.03
CA CYS A 205 6.45 -27.71 24.19
C CYS A 205 7.12 -27.62 22.80
N SER A 206 7.83 -26.53 22.47
CA SER A 206 8.47 -26.39 21.16
C SER A 206 9.68 -25.45 21.17
N ARG A 207 10.65 -25.69 20.27
CA ARG A 207 11.79 -24.78 20.04
C ARG A 207 11.38 -23.43 19.42
N LEU A 208 10.13 -23.29 18.98
CA LEU A 208 9.61 -22.05 18.40
C LEU A 208 9.06 -21.17 19.53
N SER A 209 9.18 -19.86 19.36
CA SER A 209 8.50 -18.93 20.27
C SER A 209 7.00 -18.90 19.96
N LEU A 210 6.21 -18.45 20.94
CA LEU A 210 4.77 -18.27 20.77
C LEU A 210 4.46 -17.30 19.63
N LEU A 211 5.29 -16.27 19.41
CA LEU A 211 5.16 -15.38 18.26
C LEU A 211 5.28 -16.11 16.90
N GLU A 212 6.20 -17.07 16.77
CA GLU A 212 6.36 -17.83 15.51
C GLU A 212 5.26 -18.86 15.28
N SER A 213 4.64 -19.40 16.35
CA SER A 213 3.47 -20.26 16.20
C SER A 213 2.23 -19.45 15.79
N LEU A 214 2.01 -18.29 16.41
CA LEU A 214 0.89 -17.39 16.08
C LEU A 214 0.96 -16.84 14.64
N LYS A 215 2.17 -16.77 14.06
CA LYS A 215 2.37 -16.41 12.65
C LYS A 215 1.84 -17.45 11.65
N LYS A 216 1.64 -18.70 12.08
CA LYS A 216 1.23 -19.78 11.19
C LYS A 216 -0.29 -19.83 11.10
N GLY A 217 -0.82 -19.55 9.92
CA GLY A 217 -2.23 -19.77 9.60
C GLY A 217 -2.54 -21.26 9.34
N PRO A 218 -3.82 -21.61 9.27
CA PRO A 218 -4.26 -22.96 8.93
C PRO A 218 -3.84 -23.33 7.50
N VAL A 219 -3.35 -24.58 7.32
CA VAL A 219 -2.89 -25.10 6.00
C VAL A 219 -3.85 -26.15 5.43
N THR A 220 -4.79 -26.63 6.24
CA THR A 220 -5.75 -27.67 5.85
C THR A 220 -7.18 -27.24 6.19
N ILE A 221 -8.15 -27.78 5.44
CA ILE A 221 -9.57 -27.54 5.67
C ILE A 221 -10.11 -28.78 6.40
N SER A 222 -10.21 -28.69 7.72
CA SER A 222 -10.71 -29.78 8.58
C SER A 222 -11.23 -29.24 9.92
N GLY A 223 -12.05 -30.02 10.61
CA GLY A 223 -12.55 -29.66 11.95
C GLY A 223 -11.42 -29.37 12.96
N PRO A 224 -10.36 -30.22 13.05
CA PRO A 224 -9.20 -29.92 13.87
C PRO A 224 -8.52 -28.61 13.49
N ALA A 225 -8.32 -28.34 12.18
CA ALA A 225 -7.72 -27.09 11.71
C ALA A 225 -8.57 -25.86 12.03
N PHE A 226 -9.90 -25.98 12.00
CA PHE A 226 -10.81 -24.92 12.45
C PHE A 226 -10.65 -24.64 13.94
N ASN A 227 -10.60 -25.69 14.77
CA ASN A 227 -10.37 -25.54 16.21
C ASN A 227 -9.01 -24.89 16.50
N GLU A 228 -7.95 -25.30 15.80
CA GLU A 228 -6.62 -24.67 15.91
C GLU A 228 -6.65 -23.18 15.50
N ALA A 229 -7.38 -22.83 14.43
CA ALA A 229 -7.54 -21.45 13.99
C ALA A 229 -8.29 -20.59 15.04
N ILE A 230 -9.33 -21.14 15.66
CA ILE A 230 -10.08 -20.49 16.75
C ILE A 230 -9.22 -20.34 18.00
N GLU A 231 -8.46 -21.36 18.40
CA GLU A 231 -7.55 -21.25 19.56
C GLU A 231 -6.45 -20.22 19.32
N ARG A 232 -5.91 -20.14 18.10
CA ARG A 232 -4.98 -19.07 17.72
C ARG A 232 -5.61 -17.69 17.83
N TRP A 233 -6.84 -17.53 17.35
CA TRP A 233 -7.58 -16.27 17.50
C TRP A 233 -7.82 -15.93 18.98
N LYS A 234 -8.29 -16.88 19.79
CA LYS A 234 -8.48 -16.70 21.23
C LYS A 234 -7.19 -16.26 21.92
N THR A 235 -6.08 -16.92 21.63
CA THR A 235 -4.77 -16.55 22.18
C THR A 235 -4.41 -15.09 21.90
N LEU A 236 -4.75 -14.57 20.71
CA LEU A 236 -4.53 -13.18 20.34
C LEU A 236 -5.55 -12.22 20.98
N ASN A 237 -6.82 -12.62 21.03
CA ASN A 237 -7.91 -11.87 21.66
C ASN A 237 -7.73 -11.75 23.18
N ASP A 238 -7.17 -12.76 23.84
CA ASP A 238 -6.94 -12.80 25.29
C ASP A 238 -5.93 -11.76 25.77
N PHE A 239 -5.11 -11.19 24.88
CA PHE A 239 -4.29 -10.02 25.21
C PHE A 239 -5.13 -8.79 25.53
N GLY A 240 -6.39 -8.73 25.10
CA GLY A 240 -7.34 -7.68 25.48
C GLY A 240 -6.89 -6.27 25.10
N LEU A 241 -6.21 -6.11 23.96
CA LEU A 241 -5.74 -4.81 23.49
C LEU A 241 -6.92 -4.01 22.91
N HIS A 242 -7.72 -3.42 23.80
CA HIS A 242 -8.97 -2.75 23.41
C HIS A 242 -8.77 -1.51 22.53
N ALA A 243 -9.73 -1.35 21.61
CA ALA A 243 -9.64 -0.49 20.43
C ALA A 243 -9.84 1.02 20.67
N GLU A 244 -10.16 1.46 21.89
CA GLU A 244 -10.53 2.86 22.17
C GLU A 244 -9.42 3.86 21.79
N ASN A 245 -8.15 3.44 21.88
CA ASN A 245 -6.99 4.25 21.51
C ASN A 245 -6.58 4.15 20.02
N LEU A 246 -7.16 3.21 19.25
CA LEU A 246 -6.74 2.90 17.88
C LEU A 246 -7.28 3.87 16.84
N SER A 247 -8.42 4.53 17.10
CA SER A 247 -9.03 5.52 16.19
C SER A 247 -8.09 6.70 15.89
N THR A 248 -7.17 7.01 16.81
CA THR A 248 -6.19 8.08 16.65
C THR A 248 -4.92 7.67 15.89
N LEU A 249 -4.81 6.39 15.51
CA LEU A 249 -3.66 5.81 14.84
C LEU A 249 -3.90 5.66 13.33
N PRO A 250 -2.92 6.03 12.49
CA PRO A 250 -3.01 5.82 11.05
C PRO A 250 -3.01 4.33 10.69
N ALA A 251 -4.14 3.83 10.17
CA ALA A 251 -4.33 2.41 9.83
C ALA A 251 -3.24 1.87 8.88
N VAL A 252 -2.84 2.66 7.88
CA VAL A 252 -1.79 2.29 6.91
C VAL A 252 -0.45 2.07 7.62
N ARG A 253 -0.12 2.89 8.62
CA ARG A 253 1.13 2.76 9.39
C ARG A 253 1.10 1.53 10.29
N LEU A 254 -0.04 1.29 10.95
CA LEU A 254 -0.26 0.12 11.79
C LEU A 254 -0.11 -1.17 10.97
N LYS A 255 -0.79 -1.27 9.83
CA LYS A 255 -0.71 -2.41 8.92
C LYS A 255 0.71 -2.66 8.42
N ASN A 256 1.44 -1.60 8.08
CA ASN A 256 2.84 -1.73 7.67
C ASN A 256 3.76 -2.23 8.79
N LEU A 257 3.55 -1.76 10.02
CA LEU A 257 4.32 -2.21 11.19
C LEU A 257 4.00 -3.66 11.56
N ALA A 258 2.73 -4.04 11.49
CA ALA A 258 2.28 -5.42 11.68
C ALA A 258 2.86 -6.37 10.62
N ARG A 259 2.85 -5.97 9.34
CA ARG A 259 3.48 -6.74 8.26
C ARG A 259 4.97 -6.92 8.50
N TYR A 260 5.65 -5.85 8.95
CA TYR A 260 7.05 -5.93 9.35
C TYR A 260 7.25 -6.92 10.50
N ALA A 261 6.38 -6.90 11.52
CA ALA A 261 6.41 -7.88 12.61
C ALA A 261 6.24 -9.32 12.13
N GLY A 262 5.32 -9.55 11.19
CA GLY A 262 5.08 -10.86 10.58
C GLY A 262 6.30 -11.42 9.83
N MET A 263 7.02 -10.57 9.10
CA MET A 263 8.21 -10.96 8.32
C MET A 263 9.50 -11.05 9.14
N THR A 264 9.58 -10.34 10.26
CA THR A 264 10.81 -10.23 11.06
C THR A 264 10.94 -11.39 12.03
N SER A 265 12.13 -12.00 12.13
CA SER A 265 12.39 -13.05 13.11
C SER A 265 12.31 -12.52 14.55
N VAL A 266 11.89 -13.40 15.48
CA VAL A 266 11.82 -13.12 16.92
C VAL A 266 13.11 -12.51 17.46
N PHE A 267 14.25 -13.06 17.06
CA PHE A 267 15.58 -12.61 17.48
C PHE A 267 15.84 -11.14 17.11
N ASN A 268 15.45 -10.73 15.91
CA ASN A 268 15.60 -9.35 15.46
C ASN A 268 14.64 -8.42 16.20
N ILE A 269 13.42 -8.87 16.53
CA ILE A 269 12.47 -8.12 17.35
C ILE A 269 13.00 -7.95 18.78
N ALA A 270 13.56 -9.00 19.39
CA ALA A 270 14.11 -8.98 20.74
C ALA A 270 15.25 -7.95 20.92
N ARG A 271 16.07 -7.75 19.89
CA ARG A 271 17.19 -6.80 19.85
C ARG A 271 16.80 -5.33 19.64
N MET A 272 15.52 -5.04 19.39
CA MET A 272 15.07 -3.65 19.21
C MET A 272 15.08 -2.87 20.52
N SER A 273 15.06 -1.54 20.43
CA SER A 273 14.84 -0.69 21.60
C SER A 273 13.48 -1.01 22.26
N PRO A 274 13.34 -0.89 23.59
CA PRO A 274 12.11 -1.31 24.30
C PRO A 274 10.83 -0.71 23.72
N GLN A 275 10.86 0.58 23.37
CA GLN A 275 9.73 1.29 22.77
C GLN A 275 9.36 0.72 21.40
N LYS A 276 10.34 0.49 20.53
CA LYS A 276 10.11 -0.08 19.19
C LYS A 276 9.63 -1.52 19.30
N ARG A 277 10.26 -2.32 20.16
CA ARG A 277 9.89 -3.72 20.41
C ARG A 277 8.44 -3.83 20.84
N MET A 278 8.03 -3.06 21.85
CA MET A 278 6.65 -3.05 22.33
C MET A 278 5.68 -2.61 21.23
N ALA A 279 6.01 -1.55 20.48
CA ALA A 279 5.17 -1.08 19.39
C ALA A 279 4.98 -2.14 18.28
N VAL A 280 6.03 -2.90 17.95
CA VAL A 280 5.98 -4.00 16.98
C VAL A 280 5.10 -5.14 17.49
N LEU A 281 5.22 -5.52 18.76
CA LEU A 281 4.40 -6.57 19.38
C LEU A 281 2.92 -6.19 19.46
N VAL A 282 2.63 -4.95 19.88
CA VAL A 282 1.25 -4.42 19.91
C VAL A 282 0.67 -4.38 18.51
N ALA A 283 1.42 -3.88 17.52
CA ALA A 283 0.97 -3.86 16.13
C ALA A 283 0.75 -5.27 15.56
N PHE A 284 1.59 -6.24 15.95
CA PHE A 284 1.42 -7.64 15.60
C PHE A 284 0.09 -8.16 16.14
N VAL A 285 -0.15 -8.11 17.46
CA VAL A 285 -1.38 -8.67 18.05
C VAL A 285 -2.63 -8.05 17.45
N LEU A 286 -2.71 -6.72 17.37
CA LEU A 286 -3.89 -6.02 16.81
C LEU A 286 -4.22 -6.43 15.37
N ALA A 287 -3.21 -6.61 14.52
CA ALA A 287 -3.42 -6.95 13.12
C ALA A 287 -3.58 -8.47 12.92
N TRP A 288 -2.93 -9.27 13.73
CA TRP A 288 -2.99 -10.74 13.62
C TRP A 288 -4.23 -11.30 14.28
N GLU A 289 -4.82 -10.64 15.27
CA GLU A 289 -6.13 -11.00 15.83
C GLU A 289 -7.20 -10.98 14.74
N THR A 290 -7.29 -9.86 14.00
CA THR A 290 -8.23 -9.73 12.87
C THR A 290 -7.95 -10.75 11.77
N LEU A 291 -6.69 -10.92 11.37
CA LEU A 291 -6.29 -11.92 10.39
C LEU A 291 -6.61 -13.35 10.85
N ALA A 292 -6.42 -13.65 12.15
CA ALA A 292 -6.69 -14.98 12.67
C ALA A 292 -8.17 -15.32 12.70
N LEU A 293 -9.03 -14.32 12.93
CA LEU A 293 -10.47 -14.46 12.82
C LEU A 293 -10.89 -14.69 11.36
N ASP A 294 -10.35 -13.90 10.43
CA ASP A 294 -10.61 -14.06 8.99
C ASP A 294 -10.20 -15.47 8.51
N ASP A 295 -9.01 -15.94 8.87
CA ASP A 295 -8.55 -17.29 8.56
C ASP A 295 -9.48 -18.39 9.12
N ALA A 296 -10.02 -18.19 10.33
CA ALA A 296 -10.94 -19.15 10.94
C ALA A 296 -12.28 -19.20 10.20
N LEU A 297 -12.78 -18.04 9.76
CA LEU A 297 -13.98 -17.93 8.93
C LEU A 297 -13.76 -18.60 7.56
N ASP A 298 -12.60 -18.39 6.93
CA ASP A 298 -12.26 -19.02 5.65
C ASP A 298 -12.24 -20.56 5.76
N VAL A 299 -11.68 -21.11 6.84
CA VAL A 299 -11.70 -22.57 7.08
C VAL A 299 -13.13 -23.07 7.28
N LEU A 300 -13.96 -22.35 8.04
CA LEU A 300 -15.36 -22.71 8.27
C LEU A 300 -16.16 -22.71 6.97
N ASP A 301 -16.03 -21.66 6.17
CA ASP A 301 -16.71 -21.53 4.88
C ASP A 301 -16.32 -22.67 3.93
N ALA A 302 -15.02 -22.98 3.87
CA ALA A 302 -14.53 -24.10 3.08
C ALA A 302 -15.07 -25.46 3.57
N MET A 303 -15.16 -25.67 4.89
CA MET A 303 -15.75 -26.89 5.46
C MET A 303 -17.24 -27.01 5.14
N LEU A 304 -18.01 -25.94 5.30
CA LEU A 304 -19.44 -25.91 4.97
C LEU A 304 -19.66 -26.22 3.48
N ALA A 305 -18.83 -25.66 2.60
CA ALA A 305 -18.90 -25.96 1.17
C ALA A 305 -18.68 -27.45 0.87
N VAL A 306 -17.74 -28.10 1.55
CA VAL A 306 -17.51 -29.55 1.42
C VAL A 306 -18.72 -30.35 1.91
N ILE A 307 -19.25 -30.03 3.09
CA ILE A 307 -20.42 -30.71 3.68
C ILE A 307 -21.64 -30.59 2.75
N ILE A 308 -21.93 -29.39 2.26
CA ILE A 308 -23.06 -29.14 1.35
C ILE A 308 -22.87 -29.92 0.04
N ARG A 309 -21.67 -29.93 -0.51
CA ARG A 309 -21.36 -30.69 -1.73
C ARG A 309 -21.57 -32.19 -1.54
N ASP A 310 -21.13 -32.73 -0.42
CA ASP A 310 -21.26 -34.17 -0.13
C ASP A 310 -22.71 -34.56 0.16
N ALA A 311 -23.46 -33.71 0.87
CA ALA A 311 -24.90 -33.87 1.06
C ALA A 311 -25.65 -33.88 -0.29
N ARG A 312 -25.31 -32.96 -1.22
CA ARG A 312 -25.88 -32.95 -2.58
C ARG A 312 -25.55 -34.21 -3.35
N LYS A 313 -24.30 -34.70 -3.29
CA LYS A 313 -23.89 -35.97 -3.93
C LYS A 313 -24.66 -37.17 -3.37
N ILE A 314 -24.85 -37.23 -2.05
CA ILE A 314 -25.63 -38.28 -1.40
C ILE A 314 -27.10 -38.21 -1.85
N GLY A 315 -27.68 -37.00 -1.88
CA GLY A 315 -29.04 -36.77 -2.36
C GLY A 315 -29.23 -37.19 -3.83
N GLN A 316 -28.32 -36.79 -4.71
CA GLN A 316 -28.33 -37.22 -6.12
C GLN A 316 -28.21 -38.74 -6.28
N LYS A 317 -27.32 -39.39 -5.53
CA LYS A 317 -27.20 -40.86 -5.52
C LYS A 317 -28.48 -41.54 -5.05
N LYS A 318 -29.12 -41.03 -3.99
CA LYS A 318 -30.41 -41.54 -3.50
C LYS A 318 -31.52 -41.37 -4.55
N ARG A 319 -31.60 -40.20 -5.20
CA ARG A 319 -32.58 -39.94 -6.28
C ARG A 319 -32.37 -40.82 -7.51
N LEU A 320 -31.12 -41.06 -7.91
CA LEU A 320 -30.83 -41.97 -9.01
C LEU A 320 -31.20 -43.43 -8.69
N ARG A 321 -31.06 -43.85 -7.42
CA ARG A 321 -31.53 -45.15 -6.96
C ARG A 321 -33.06 -45.23 -6.98
N SER A 322 -33.75 -44.24 -6.41
CA SER A 322 -35.22 -44.22 -6.40
C SER A 322 -35.80 -44.22 -7.82
N LEU A 323 -35.20 -43.48 -8.78
CA LEU A 323 -35.62 -43.54 -10.18
C LEU A 323 -35.47 -44.95 -10.78
N LYS A 324 -34.35 -45.64 -10.51
CA LYS A 324 -34.17 -47.04 -10.95
C LYS A 324 -35.17 -48.00 -10.31
N ASP A 325 -35.49 -47.79 -9.05
CA ASP A 325 -36.45 -48.61 -8.32
C ASP A 325 -37.89 -48.36 -8.80
N LEU A 326 -38.22 -47.10 -9.15
CA LEU A 326 -39.47 -46.72 -9.83
C LEU A 326 -39.56 -47.31 -11.24
N ASP A 327 -38.49 -47.29 -12.04
CA ASP A 327 -38.47 -47.91 -13.38
C ASP A 327 -38.71 -49.43 -13.30
N LYS A 328 -38.05 -50.12 -12.35
CA LYS A 328 -38.29 -51.56 -12.12
C LYS A 328 -39.73 -51.83 -11.70
N SER A 329 -40.28 -50.97 -10.85
CA SER A 329 -41.65 -51.06 -10.36
C SER A 329 -42.65 -50.85 -11.50
N ALA A 330 -42.41 -49.86 -12.37
CA ALA A 330 -43.21 -49.60 -13.55
C ALA A 330 -43.16 -50.78 -14.55
N LEU A 331 -41.99 -51.37 -14.80
CA LEU A 331 -41.85 -52.56 -15.65
C LEU A 331 -42.59 -53.78 -15.08
N ALA A 332 -42.54 -53.97 -13.75
CA ALA A 332 -43.27 -55.05 -13.09
C ALA A 332 -44.79 -54.84 -13.11
N LEU A 333 -45.27 -53.60 -13.01
CA LEU A 333 -46.68 -53.28 -13.20
C LEU A 333 -47.12 -53.44 -14.66
N ALA A 334 -46.29 -53.01 -15.62
CA ALA A 334 -46.57 -53.19 -17.04
C ALA A 334 -46.64 -54.68 -17.43
N SER A 335 -45.76 -55.52 -16.87
CA SER A 335 -45.82 -56.97 -17.08
C SER A 335 -47.02 -57.60 -16.39
N ALA A 336 -47.44 -57.13 -15.22
CA ALA A 336 -48.69 -57.57 -14.61
C ALA A 336 -49.92 -57.20 -15.46
N CYS A 337 -49.94 -55.97 -16.00
CA CYS A 337 -51.02 -55.48 -16.85
C CYS A 337 -51.06 -56.17 -18.23
N SER A 338 -49.94 -56.64 -18.77
CA SER A 338 -49.94 -57.34 -20.05
C SER A 338 -50.71 -58.67 -20.01
N TYR A 339 -50.82 -59.31 -18.84
CA TYR A 339 -51.69 -60.48 -18.67
C TYR A 339 -53.18 -60.14 -18.76
N LEU A 340 -53.59 -58.90 -18.47
CA LEU A 340 -54.98 -58.46 -18.67
C LEU A 340 -55.33 -58.32 -20.16
N LEU A 341 -54.32 -58.21 -21.04
CA LEU A 341 -54.50 -58.04 -22.48
C LEU A 341 -54.42 -59.36 -23.26
N LYS A 342 -54.19 -60.50 -22.58
CA LYS A 342 -54.16 -61.81 -23.23
C LYS A 342 -55.57 -62.37 -23.35
N GLU A 343 -56.09 -62.45 -24.58
CA GLU A 343 -57.44 -62.96 -24.87
C GLU A 343 -57.59 -64.48 -24.70
N GLU A 344 -56.48 -65.21 -24.55
CA GLU A 344 -56.45 -66.68 -24.45
C GLU A 344 -56.69 -67.21 -23.02
N THR A 345 -56.68 -66.33 -22.01
CA THR A 345 -56.84 -66.70 -20.60
C THR A 345 -58.27 -66.44 -20.11
N PRO A 346 -58.95 -67.43 -19.49
CA PRO A 346 -60.28 -67.23 -18.92
C PRO A 346 -60.25 -66.14 -17.83
N ASP A 347 -61.21 -65.21 -17.87
CA ASP A 347 -61.29 -64.06 -16.94
C ASP A 347 -61.19 -64.45 -15.46
N GLU A 348 -61.72 -65.62 -15.09
CA GLU A 348 -61.70 -66.14 -13.72
C GLU A 348 -60.29 -66.52 -13.22
N SER A 349 -59.35 -66.79 -14.13
CA SER A 349 -58.01 -67.32 -13.83
C SER A 349 -56.90 -66.25 -13.83
N ILE A 350 -57.17 -65.08 -14.41
CA ILE A 350 -56.15 -64.02 -14.62
C ILE A 350 -55.48 -63.61 -13.31
N ARG A 351 -56.25 -63.48 -12.22
CA ARG A 351 -55.70 -63.09 -10.91
C ARG A 351 -54.75 -64.14 -10.35
N ALA A 352 -55.08 -65.42 -10.51
CA ALA A 352 -54.25 -66.52 -10.04
C ALA A 352 -52.94 -66.60 -10.84
N GLU A 353 -53.01 -66.37 -12.16
CA GLU A 353 -51.87 -66.38 -13.06
C GLU A 353 -50.91 -65.21 -12.80
N VAL A 354 -51.43 -63.99 -12.62
CA VAL A 354 -50.61 -62.82 -12.23
C VAL A 354 -49.91 -63.07 -10.88
N PHE A 355 -50.61 -63.66 -9.89
CA PHE A 355 -50.01 -63.95 -8.59
C PHE A 355 -49.02 -65.12 -8.59
N SER A 356 -49.09 -66.01 -9.58
CA SER A 356 -48.08 -67.05 -9.78
C SER A 356 -46.73 -66.47 -10.21
N TYR A 357 -46.75 -65.37 -10.98
CA TYR A 357 -45.55 -64.72 -11.50
C TYR A 357 -45.05 -63.57 -10.59
N ILE A 358 -45.97 -62.83 -9.97
CA ILE A 358 -45.66 -61.75 -9.02
C ILE A 358 -46.48 -61.96 -7.75
N PRO A 359 -45.85 -62.37 -6.62
CA PRO A 359 -46.57 -62.60 -5.37
C PRO A 359 -47.37 -61.37 -4.93
N ARG A 360 -48.57 -61.58 -4.39
CA ARG A 360 -49.50 -60.52 -3.96
C ARG A 360 -48.85 -59.46 -3.04
N GLN A 361 -48.03 -59.89 -2.10
CA GLN A 361 -47.32 -58.98 -1.17
C GLN A 361 -46.36 -58.07 -1.93
N LYS A 362 -45.58 -58.63 -2.86
CA LYS A 362 -44.63 -57.89 -3.69
C LYS A 362 -45.33 -56.92 -4.64
N LEU A 363 -46.49 -57.30 -5.20
CA LEU A 363 -47.30 -56.40 -6.03
C LEU A 363 -47.84 -55.23 -5.21
N ALA A 364 -48.31 -55.47 -3.98
CA ALA A 364 -48.78 -54.42 -3.08
C ALA A 364 -47.66 -53.44 -2.71
N GLU A 365 -46.46 -53.95 -2.39
CA GLU A 365 -45.27 -53.13 -2.10
C GLU A 365 -44.85 -52.25 -3.30
N ILE A 366 -44.92 -52.80 -4.52
CA ILE A 366 -44.64 -52.07 -5.77
C ILE A 366 -45.67 -50.95 -5.97
N ILE A 367 -46.96 -51.22 -5.74
CA ILE A 367 -48.03 -50.21 -5.88
C ILE A 367 -47.87 -49.09 -4.84
N THR A 368 -47.50 -49.41 -3.61
CA THR A 368 -47.23 -48.39 -2.58
C THR A 368 -46.01 -47.54 -2.95
N LEU A 369 -44.93 -48.17 -3.44
CA LEU A 369 -43.70 -47.48 -3.83
C LEU A 369 -43.86 -46.53 -5.02
N VAL A 370 -44.82 -46.79 -5.93
CA VAL A 370 -45.11 -45.92 -7.08
C VAL A 370 -46.07 -44.78 -6.72
N ARG A 371 -46.85 -44.93 -5.64
CA ARG A 371 -47.80 -43.91 -5.16
C ARG A 371 -47.17 -42.88 -4.22
N GLU A 372 -46.09 -43.24 -3.53
CA GLU A 372 -45.23 -42.35 -2.74
C GLU A 372 -44.21 -41.62 -3.62
#